data_AF-A0A2N2FH10-F1
#
_entry.id   AF-A0A2N2FH10-F1
#
_cell.length_a   1.000
_cell.length_b   1.000
_cell.length_c   1.000
_cell.angle_alpha   90.00
_cell.angle_beta   90.00
_cell.angle_gamma   90.00
#
_symmetry.space_group_name_H-M   'P 1'
#
loop_
_entity.id
_entity.type
_entity.pdbx_description
1 polymer ?
#
loop_
_entity_poly.entity_id
_entity_poly.type
_entity_poly.pdbx_seq_one_letter_code
_entity_poly.pdbx_strand_id
1 'polypeptide(L)'
;MADALLDSISGDYALANGALIPDPARGLANAVYLRLKTPLGSYWADATLGSRLHELVREKDVARVAILAKAYSEQALQPLLDDGRALAIAVGTERLHDGRLGLAVRVTDAGGREHLFNHYTRVL
;
A
#
# COMPACT_ATOMS: atom_id res chain seq x y z
N MET A 1 14.95 2.29 8.32
CA MET A 1 15.41 0.93 8.68
C MET A 1 14.91 0.60 10.08
N ALA A 2 13.79 -0.12 10.22
CA ALA A 2 13.28 -0.73 11.48
C ALA A 2 12.02 -1.59 11.22
N ASP A 3 11.23 -1.23 10.21
CA ASP A 3 9.92 -1.81 9.90
C ASP A 3 9.93 -3.24 9.33
N ALA A 4 11.12 -3.84 9.17
CA ALA A 4 11.25 -5.17 8.58
C ALA A 4 11.11 -6.30 9.62
N LEU A 5 10.88 -6.01 10.91
CA LEU A 5 10.81 -7.03 11.97
C LEU A 5 9.38 -7.28 12.47
N LEU A 6 8.44 -6.40 12.12
CA LEU A 6 7.03 -6.52 12.50
C LEU A 6 6.31 -7.34 11.43
N ASP A 7 5.62 -8.42 11.83
CA ASP A 7 4.73 -9.12 10.92
C ASP A 7 3.45 -8.31 10.73
N SER A 8 3.21 -7.85 9.49
CA SER A 8 2.05 -7.02 9.15
C SER A 8 0.70 -7.74 9.28
N ILE A 9 0.67 -9.07 9.36
CA ILE A 9 -0.55 -9.87 9.46
C ILE A 9 -0.97 -10.05 10.92
N SER A 10 -0.04 -10.42 11.79
CA SER A 10 -0.29 -10.65 13.22
C SER A 10 -0.14 -9.39 14.07
N GLY A 11 0.67 -8.43 13.65
CA GLY A 11 1.07 -7.29 14.47
C GLY A 11 2.11 -7.65 15.54
N ASP A 12 2.60 -8.89 15.54
CA ASP A 12 3.57 -9.40 16.49
C ASP A 12 4.97 -9.52 15.85
N TYR A 13 5.98 -9.70 16.70
CA TYR A 13 7.31 -10.05 16.26
C TYR A 13 7.42 -11.57 16.10
N ALA A 14 7.74 -12.03 14.89
CA ALA A 14 7.99 -13.44 14.65
C ALA A 14 9.37 -13.84 15.20
N LEU A 15 9.43 -14.93 15.97
CA LEU A 15 10.66 -15.49 16.53
C LEU A 15 10.91 -16.90 15.96
N ALA A 16 12.11 -17.15 15.47
CA ALA A 16 12.62 -18.50 15.20
C ALA A 16 13.88 -18.72 16.05
N ASN A 17 13.87 -19.75 16.89
CA ASN A 17 15.01 -20.13 17.74
C ASN A 17 15.56 -18.98 18.61
N GLY A 18 14.66 -18.10 19.11
CA GLY A 18 15.03 -16.95 19.93
C GLY A 18 15.59 -15.74 19.15
N ALA A 19 15.66 -15.82 17.81
CA ALA A 19 16.02 -14.70 16.95
C ALA A 19 14.78 -14.13 16.24
N LEU A 20 14.74 -12.81 16.06
CA LEU A 20 13.69 -12.12 15.30
C LEU A 20 13.78 -12.51 13.82
N ILE A 21 12.65 -12.89 13.24
CA ILE A 21 12.52 -13.18 11.81
C ILE A 21 12.11 -11.88 11.12
N PRO A 22 12.85 -11.41 10.11
CA PRO A 22 12.40 -10.29 9.31
C PRO A 22 11.20 -10.68 8.46
N ASP A 23 10.25 -9.75 8.29
CA ASP A 23 9.14 -9.84 7.35
C ASP A 23 9.66 -10.34 5.99
N PRO A 24 9.06 -11.40 5.41
CA PRO A 24 9.43 -11.88 4.08
C PRO A 24 9.34 -10.81 2.99
N ALA A 25 8.55 -9.74 3.18
CA ALA A 25 8.49 -8.59 2.29
C ALA A 25 9.36 -7.40 2.75
N ARG A 26 10.25 -7.59 3.74
CA ARG A 26 11.18 -6.57 4.28
C ARG A 26 10.49 -5.25 4.69
N GLY A 27 9.29 -5.35 5.24
CA GLY A 27 8.47 -4.21 5.66
C GLY A 27 7.77 -3.49 4.51
N LEU A 28 7.73 -4.05 3.30
CA LEU A 28 6.99 -3.48 2.18
C LEU A 28 5.48 -3.51 2.44
N ALA A 29 4.97 -4.56 3.06
CA ALA A 29 3.55 -4.69 3.36
C ALA A 29 3.04 -3.51 4.21
N ASN A 30 3.74 -3.22 5.31
CA ASN A 30 3.40 -2.09 6.16
C ASN A 30 3.61 -0.75 5.45
N ALA A 31 4.71 -0.59 4.71
CA ALA A 31 4.99 0.64 3.98
C ALA A 31 3.91 0.96 2.91
N VAL A 32 3.43 -0.06 2.19
CA VAL A 32 2.33 0.04 1.22
C VAL A 32 1.02 0.36 1.94
N TYR A 33 0.70 -0.37 3.01
CA TYR A 33 -0.52 -0.15 3.78
C TYR A 33 -0.60 1.27 4.33
N LEU A 34 0.46 1.76 4.99
CA LEU A 34 0.52 3.11 5.55
C LEU A 34 0.32 4.18 4.48
N ARG A 35 0.99 4.05 3.31
CA ARG A 35 0.87 5.00 2.21
C ARG A 35 -0.52 5.04 1.60
N LEU A 36 -1.18 3.88 1.44
CA LEU A 36 -2.53 3.84 0.88
C LEU A 36 -3.58 4.31 1.87
N LYS A 37 -3.47 3.90 3.15
CA LYS A 37 -4.48 4.17 4.18
C LYS A 37 -4.44 5.60 4.72
N THR A 38 -3.24 6.19 4.81
CA THR A 38 -3.06 7.50 5.43
C THR A 38 -3.47 8.59 4.44
N PRO A 39 -4.34 9.55 4.84
CA PRO A 39 -4.61 10.72 4.02
C PRO A 39 -3.33 11.51 3.75
N LEU A 40 -3.10 11.90 2.49
CA LEU A 40 -1.96 12.74 2.13
C LEU A 40 -1.94 14.03 2.97
N GLY A 41 -0.82 14.33 3.61
CA GLY A 41 -0.65 15.52 4.46
C GLY A 41 -1.10 15.37 5.92
N SER A 42 -1.70 14.24 6.30
CA SER A 42 -2.15 14.05 7.70
C SER A 42 -1.12 13.40 8.61
N TYR A 43 -0.04 12.84 8.06
CA TYR A 43 0.97 12.17 8.86
C TYR A 43 1.92 13.18 9.52
N TRP A 44 2.01 13.14 10.84
CA TRP A 44 2.69 14.17 11.64
C TRP A 44 4.20 14.28 11.38
N ALA A 45 4.85 13.19 10.99
CA ALA A 45 6.30 13.17 10.78
C ALA A 45 6.70 13.48 9.33
N ASP A 46 5.77 13.35 8.37
CA ASP A 46 6.04 13.54 6.95
C ASP A 46 4.75 13.92 6.22
N ALA A 47 4.62 15.18 5.80
CA ALA A 47 3.45 15.68 5.09
C ALA A 47 3.31 15.11 3.67
N THR A 48 4.37 14.52 3.11
CA THR A 48 4.33 13.88 1.78
C THR A 48 3.83 12.44 1.84
N LEU A 49 3.72 11.87 3.04
CA LEU A 49 3.22 10.51 3.23
C LEU A 49 1.69 10.46 3.10
N GLY A 50 1.23 9.47 2.35
CA GLY A 50 -0.18 9.11 2.26
C GLY A 50 -0.71 9.15 0.83
N SER A 51 -2.02 8.94 0.69
CA SER A 51 -2.73 8.92 -0.58
C SER A 51 -3.94 9.85 -0.57
N ARG A 52 -4.36 10.21 -1.78
CA ARG A 52 -5.60 10.95 -2.04
C ARG A 52 -6.82 10.03 -2.18
N LEU A 53 -6.70 8.74 -1.83
CA LEU A 53 -7.81 7.77 -1.90
C LEU A 53 -8.98 8.16 -0.98
N HIS A 54 -8.70 8.90 0.10
CA HIS A 54 -9.72 9.43 1.01
C HIS A 54 -10.66 10.45 0.34
N GLU A 55 -10.23 11.11 -0.74
CA GLU A 55 -11.07 12.03 -1.53
C GLU A 55 -12.16 11.27 -2.30
N LEU A 56 -11.94 9.99 -2.61
CA LEU A 56 -12.84 9.16 -3.42
C LEU A 56 -14.02 8.58 -2.63
N VAL A 57 -14.02 8.72 -1.30
CA VAL A 57 -15.02 8.12 -0.38
C VAL A 57 -16.46 8.52 -0.70
N ARG A 58 -16.66 9.69 -1.33
CA ARG A 58 -17.96 10.23 -1.72
C ARG A 58 -18.14 10.33 -3.24
N GLU A 59 -17.20 9.80 -4.01
CA GLU A 59 -17.29 9.77 -5.45
C GLU A 59 -18.12 8.57 -5.92
N LYS A 60 -18.81 8.73 -7.05
CA LYS A 60 -19.60 7.64 -7.64
C LYS A 60 -18.69 6.51 -8.10
N ASP A 61 -19.14 5.26 -7.97
CA ASP A 61 -18.49 4.12 -8.59
C ASP A 61 -18.61 4.21 -10.13
N VAL A 62 -17.63 4.85 -10.78
CA VAL A 62 -17.54 4.98 -12.24
C VAL A 62 -16.10 4.75 -12.72
N ALA A 63 -15.94 4.39 -14.00
CA ALA A 63 -14.63 4.06 -14.58
C ALA A 63 -13.56 5.16 -14.36
N ARG A 64 -13.95 6.44 -14.44
CA ARG A 64 -13.04 7.56 -14.17
C ARG A 64 -12.46 7.52 -12.75
N VAL A 65 -13.26 7.15 -11.75
CA VAL A 65 -12.83 7.06 -10.35
C VAL A 65 -11.86 5.90 -10.15
N ALA A 66 -12.07 4.79 -10.86
CA ALA A 66 -11.10 3.70 -10.87
C ALA A 66 -9.74 4.13 -11.44
N ILE A 67 -9.73 4.94 -12.52
CA ILE A 67 -8.49 5.51 -13.08
C ILE A 67 -7.80 6.44 -12.07
N LEU A 68 -8.56 7.31 -11.39
CA LEU A 68 -8.03 8.20 -10.35
C LEU A 68 -7.45 7.42 -9.17
N ALA A 69 -8.16 6.39 -8.68
CA ALA A 69 -7.67 5.56 -7.58
C ALA A 69 -6.36 4.87 -7.92
N LYS A 70 -6.23 4.37 -9.16
CA LYS A 70 -4.97 3.81 -9.65
C LYS A 70 -3.86 4.87 -9.61
N ALA A 71 -4.07 6.03 -10.23
CA ALA A 71 -3.06 7.09 -10.28
C ALA A 71 -2.66 7.60 -8.88
N TYR A 72 -3.62 7.77 -7.97
CA TYR A 72 -3.35 8.17 -6.59
C TYR A 72 -2.56 7.13 -5.81
N SER A 73 -2.82 5.84 -6.06
CA SER A 73 -2.06 4.75 -5.46
C SER A 73 -0.64 4.71 -6.00
N GLU A 74 -0.46 4.83 -7.33
CA GLU A 74 0.87 4.87 -7.95
C GLU A 74 1.69 6.06 -7.43
N GLN A 75 1.09 7.25 -7.34
CA GLN A 75 1.72 8.44 -6.77
C GLN A 75 2.13 8.23 -5.30
N ALA A 76 1.25 7.68 -4.48
CA ALA A 76 1.54 7.45 -3.06
C ALA A 76 2.66 6.41 -2.85
N LEU A 77 2.81 5.47 -3.78
CA LEU A 77 3.80 4.39 -3.71
C LEU A 77 5.13 4.72 -4.40
N GLN A 78 5.20 5.78 -5.21
CA GLN A 78 6.40 6.23 -5.90
C GLN A 78 7.66 6.31 -5.01
N PRO A 79 7.59 6.78 -3.74
CA PRO A 79 8.78 6.82 -2.90
C PRO A 79 9.42 5.45 -2.63
N LEU A 80 8.67 4.35 -2.74
CA LEU A 80 9.21 2.98 -2.60
C LEU A 80 10.05 2.53 -3.80
N LEU A 81 9.85 3.16 -4.96
CA LEU A 81 10.71 2.98 -6.13
C LEU A 81 11.95 3.87 -5.99
N ASP A 82 11.74 5.12 -5.58
CA ASP A 82 12.81 6.12 -5.47
C ASP A 82 13.85 5.76 -4.39
N ASP A 83 13.41 5.14 -3.29
CA ASP A 83 14.28 4.66 -2.20
C ASP A 83 14.92 3.28 -2.48
N GLY A 84 14.57 2.65 -3.60
CA GLY A 84 15.08 1.34 -4.02
C GLY A 84 14.55 0.16 -3.21
N ARG A 85 13.49 0.32 -2.40
CA ARG A 85 12.87 -0.79 -1.66
C ARG A 85 12.07 -1.71 -2.58
N ALA A 86 11.50 -1.16 -3.66
CA ALA A 86 10.81 -1.90 -4.71
C ALA A 86 11.48 -1.63 -6.08
N LEU A 87 11.55 -2.66 -6.92
CA LEU A 87 12.03 -2.55 -8.29
C LEU A 87 10.90 -2.20 -9.27
N ALA A 88 9.68 -2.63 -8.97
CA ALA A 88 8.50 -2.36 -9.79
C ALA A 88 7.23 -2.36 -8.94
N ILE A 89 6.27 -1.51 -9.30
CA ILE A 89 4.95 -1.45 -8.70
C ILE A 89 3.91 -1.40 -9.82
N ALA A 90 2.89 -2.24 -9.74
CA ALA A 90 1.76 -2.24 -10.65
C ALA A 90 0.46 -2.22 -9.84
N VAL A 91 -0.42 -1.27 -10.14
CA VAL A 91 -1.72 -1.13 -9.47
C VAL A 91 -2.84 -1.50 -10.45
N GLY A 92 -3.60 -2.53 -10.09
CA GLY A 92 -4.88 -2.90 -10.71
C GLY A 92 -6.05 -2.34 -9.90
N THR A 93 -7.16 -2.04 -10.58
CA THR A 93 -8.41 -1.62 -9.94
C THR A 93 -9.55 -2.54 -10.35
N GLU A 94 -10.42 -2.84 -9.39
CA GLU A 94 -11.60 -3.67 -9.59
C GLU A 94 -12.81 -2.98 -8.96
N ARG A 95 -13.87 -2.77 -9.76
CA ARG A 95 -15.12 -2.20 -9.28
C ARG A 95 -15.99 -3.33 -8.75
N LEU A 96 -16.17 -3.39 -7.45
CA LEU A 96 -16.94 -4.46 -6.79
C LEU A 96 -18.45 -4.20 -6.80
N HIS A 97 -18.87 -2.97 -7.13
CA HIS A 97 -20.28 -2.53 -7.16
C HIS A 97 -21.04 -2.71 -5.82
N ASP A 98 -20.30 -2.77 -4.71
CA ASP A 98 -20.82 -2.92 -3.34
C ASP A 98 -20.50 -1.69 -2.46
N GLY A 99 -20.24 -0.54 -3.10
CA GLY A 99 -19.74 0.67 -2.44
C GLY A 99 -18.24 0.62 -2.13
N ARG A 100 -17.51 -0.32 -2.72
CA ARG A 100 -16.05 -0.41 -2.63
C ARG A 100 -15.39 -0.49 -4.01
N LEU A 101 -14.20 0.07 -4.08
CA LEU A 101 -13.29 -0.08 -5.18
C LEU A 101 -12.06 -0.84 -4.68
N GLY A 102 -11.82 -2.01 -5.27
CA GLY A 102 -10.66 -2.84 -5.02
C GLY A 102 -9.41 -2.30 -5.70
N LEU A 103 -8.29 -2.41 -5.00
CA LEU A 103 -6.95 -2.09 -5.46
C LEU A 103 -6.08 -3.34 -5.27
N ALA A 104 -5.59 -3.89 -6.38
CA ALA A 104 -4.64 -4.99 -6.40
C ALA A 104 -3.24 -4.43 -6.68
N VAL A 105 -2.42 -4.31 -5.65
CA VAL A 105 -1.08 -3.71 -5.74
C VAL A 105 -0.05 -4.82 -5.78
N ARG A 106 0.57 -4.99 -6.94
CA ARG A 106 1.69 -5.89 -7.15
C ARG A 106 2.99 -5.12 -6.96
N VAL A 107 3.85 -5.58 -6.05
CA VAL A 107 5.15 -4.97 -5.75
C VAL A 107 6.24 -6.02 -5.97
N THR A 108 7.23 -5.70 -6.79
CA THR A 108 8.47 -6.47 -6.89
C THR A 108 9.48 -5.86 -5.93
N ASP A 109 9.93 -6.62 -4.94
CA ASP A 109 10.90 -6.14 -3.96
C ASP A 109 12.32 -6.01 -4.55
N ALA A 110 13.24 -5.41 -3.79
CA ALA A 110 14.65 -5.29 -4.16
C ALA A 110 15.37 -6.64 -4.41
N GLY A 111 14.80 -7.76 -3.93
CA GLY A 111 15.30 -9.11 -4.17
C GLY A 111 14.69 -9.78 -5.41
N GLY A 112 13.80 -9.10 -6.14
CA GLY A 112 13.12 -9.62 -7.32
C GLY A 112 11.90 -10.50 -7.01
N ARG A 113 11.46 -10.58 -5.75
CA ARG A 113 10.26 -11.35 -5.37
C ARG A 113 9.02 -10.49 -5.50
N GLU A 114 7.99 -11.06 -6.13
CA GLU A 114 6.69 -10.41 -6.28
C GLU A 114 5.81 -10.64 -5.04
N HIS A 115 5.18 -9.57 -4.57
CA HIS A 115 4.21 -9.55 -3.48
C HIS A 115 2.92 -8.90 -3.96
N LEU A 116 1.77 -9.48 -3.58
CA LEU A 116 0.46 -8.94 -3.91
C LEU A 116 -0.22 -8.41 -2.65
N PHE A 117 -0.60 -7.14 -2.67
CA PHE A 117 -1.31 -6.45 -1.60
C PHE A 117 -2.67 -5.97 -2.08
N ASN A 118 -3.73 -6.45 -1.43
CA ASN A 118 -5.09 -6.02 -1.74
C ASN A 118 -5.53 -4.92 -0.76
N HIS A 119 -6.10 -3.86 -1.30
CA HIS A 119 -6.66 -2.76 -0.54
C HIS A 119 -8.05 -2.40 -1.07
N TYR A 120 -8.89 -1.79 -0.23
CA TYR A 120 -10.21 -1.33 -0.62
C TYR A 120 -10.38 0.13 -0.21
N THR A 121 -10.86 0.95 -1.15
CA THR A 121 -11.37 2.28 -0.84
C THR A 121 -12.89 2.31 -0.99
N ARG A 122 -13.54 3.19 -0.24
CA ARG A 122 -14.99 3.35 -0.30
C ARG A 122 -15.35 4.24 -1.48
N VAL A 123 -16.49 3.96 -2.11
CA VAL A 123 -17.13 4.75 -3.16
C VAL A 123 -18.66 4.73 -2.94
N LEU A 124 -19.40 5.58 -3.64
CA LEU A 124 -20.87 5.65 -3.61
C LEU A 124 -21.52 4.86 -4.75
#